data_AF-A0A535XCM6-F1
#
_entry.id   AF-A0A535XCM6-F1
#
_cell.length_a   1.000
_cell.length_b   1.000
_cell.length_c   1.000
_cell.angle_alpha   90.00
_cell.angle_beta   90.00
_cell.angle_gamma   90.00
#
_symmetry.space_group_name_H-M   'P 1'
#
loop_
_entity.id
_entity.type
_entity.pdbx_description
1 polymer ?
#
loop_
_entity_poly.entity_id
_entity_poly.type
_entity_poly.pdbx_seq_one_letter_code
_entity_poly.pdbx_strand_id
1 'polypeptide(L)'
;MVLQSLIPGRIRREPLLGMVFVLYGASLLVLATTRELALAAAVLLVTGACAASFDLLQQTLIQLAVPEEQRGRAIGVWVFGIGSAPLGHLEMGSLVAAFGAPLALAANGCVVLVAAALLLARSPGYRWSAESSRLNSR
;
A
#
# COMPACT_ATOMS: atom_id res chain seq x y z
N MET A 1 -11.75 6.50 11.57
CA MET A 1 -11.21 7.80 12.03
C MET A 1 -10.63 7.76 13.45
N VAL A 2 -11.17 6.99 14.41
CA VAL A 2 -10.67 6.97 15.81
C VAL A 2 -9.38 6.13 16.03
N LEU A 3 -9.08 5.14 15.19
CA LEU A 3 -7.91 4.26 15.40
C LEU A 3 -6.56 4.93 15.03
N GLN A 4 -6.57 6.02 14.28
CA GLN A 4 -5.34 6.74 13.88
C GLN A 4 -4.81 7.72 14.92
N SER A 5 -5.57 8.04 15.97
CA SER A 5 -5.07 8.92 17.05
C SER A 5 -4.05 8.23 17.95
N LEU A 6 -3.86 6.92 17.82
CA LEU A 6 -2.90 6.12 18.60
C LEU A 6 -1.58 5.85 17.87
N ILE A 7 -1.43 6.26 16.60
CA ILE A 7 -0.16 6.12 15.88
C ILE A 7 0.69 7.36 16.20
N PRO A 8 1.76 7.23 17.01
CA PRO A 8 2.57 8.36 17.45
C PRO A 8 3.13 9.12 16.24
N GLY A 9 2.89 10.43 16.22
CA GLY A 9 3.21 11.36 15.12
C GLY A 9 4.70 11.63 14.88
N ARG A 10 5.56 10.61 14.93
CA ARG A 10 7.01 10.72 14.65
C ARG A 10 7.58 9.65 13.71
N ILE A 11 6.73 8.89 13.01
CA ILE A 11 7.21 7.90 12.03
C ILE A 11 7.21 8.53 10.63
N ARG A 12 8.39 8.54 9.98
CA ARG A 12 8.56 9.00 8.59
C ARG A 12 7.65 8.15 7.69
N ARG A 13 6.87 8.78 6.80
CA ARG A 13 5.81 8.13 6.01
C ARG A 13 6.29 7.39 4.76
N GLU A 14 7.57 7.56 4.43
CA GLU A 14 8.26 6.90 3.33
C GLU A 14 8.62 5.46 3.68
N PRO A 15 9.22 5.17 4.88
CA PRO A 15 8.97 3.91 5.54
C PRO A 15 7.52 3.74 5.88
N LEU A 16 7.01 2.71 6.54
CA LEU A 16 5.56 2.45 6.56
C LEU A 16 4.97 2.12 5.18
N LEU A 17 5.01 2.98 4.16
CA LEU A 17 4.46 2.71 2.83
C LEU A 17 5.07 1.42 2.26
N GLY A 18 6.39 1.32 2.21
CA GLY A 18 7.08 0.11 1.76
C GLY A 18 6.72 -1.15 2.58
N MET A 19 6.57 -1.00 3.90
CA MET A 19 6.18 -2.11 4.79
C MET A 19 4.74 -2.57 4.55
N VAL A 20 3.82 -1.62 4.32
CA VAL A 20 2.40 -1.90 4.00
C VAL A 20 2.30 -2.63 2.66
N PHE A 21 3.06 -2.24 1.64
CA PHE A 21 3.10 -2.93 0.35
C PHE A 21 3.57 -4.38 0.47
N VAL A 22 4.66 -4.61 1.22
CA VAL A 22 5.18 -5.97 1.46
C VAL A 22 4.15 -6.81 2.23
N LEU A 23 3.56 -6.26 3.29
CA LEU A 23 2.56 -6.97 4.10
C LEU A 23 1.29 -7.29 3.30
N TYR A 24 0.84 -6.36 2.45
CA TYR A 24 -0.29 -6.55 1.56
C TYR A 24 -0.03 -7.66 0.53
N GLY A 25 1.12 -7.61 -0.16
CA GLY A 25 1.51 -8.65 -1.12
C GLY A 25 1.66 -10.04 -0.49
N ALA A 26 2.27 -10.12 0.70
CA ALA A 26 2.38 -11.36 1.45
C ALA A 26 1.01 -11.92 1.86
N SER A 27 0.09 -11.05 2.30
CA SER A 27 -1.27 -11.45 2.69
C SER A 27 -2.05 -12.05 1.51
N LEU A 28 -1.88 -11.50 0.30
CA LEU A 28 -2.51 -12.05 -0.92
C LEU A 28 -1.98 -13.45 -1.28
N LEU A 29 -0.68 -13.71 -1.10
CA LEU A 29 -0.11 -15.04 -1.30
C LEU A 29 -0.62 -16.06 -0.28
N VAL A 30 -0.71 -15.66 1.00
CA VAL A 30 -1.30 -16.51 2.05
C VAL A 30 -2.76 -16.82 1.71
N LEU A 31 -3.53 -15.82 1.29
CA LEU A 31 -4.93 -16.00 0.90
C LEU A 31 -5.09 -16.93 -0.30
N ALA A 32 -4.19 -16.86 -1.28
CA ALA A 32 -4.18 -17.75 -2.44
C ALA A 32 -3.95 -19.22 -2.06
N THR A 33 -3.15 -19.49 -1.02
CA THR A 33 -2.89 -20.86 -0.55
C THR A 33 -3.91 -21.39 0.47
N THR A 34 -4.69 -20.49 1.07
CA THR A 34 -5.61 -20.82 2.16
C THR A 34 -6.94 -21.34 1.63
N ARG A 35 -7.37 -22.52 2.10
CA ARG A 35 -8.71 -23.08 1.86
C ARG A 35 -9.63 -23.00 3.09
N GLU A 36 -9.08 -22.65 4.24
CA GLU A 36 -9.80 -22.52 5.51
C GLU A 36 -10.44 -21.14 5.66
N LEU A 37 -11.77 -21.10 5.84
CA LEU A 37 -12.54 -19.85 5.91
C LEU A 37 -12.11 -18.95 7.06
N ALA A 38 -11.83 -19.52 8.24
CA ALA A 38 -11.41 -18.75 9.42
C ALA A 38 -10.06 -18.05 9.20
N LEU A 39 -9.11 -18.76 8.57
CA LEU A 39 -7.80 -18.20 8.24
C LEU A 39 -7.93 -17.14 7.14
N ALA A 40 -8.75 -17.39 6.12
CA ALA A 40 -9.03 -16.42 5.06
C ALA A 40 -9.64 -15.13 5.62
N ALA A 41 -10.59 -15.22 6.55
CA ALA A 41 -11.20 -14.07 7.20
C ALA A 41 -10.17 -13.25 8.01
N ALA A 42 -9.29 -13.91 8.76
CA ALA A 42 -8.22 -13.24 9.50
C ALA A 42 -7.25 -12.50 8.56
N VAL A 43 -6.85 -13.14 7.45
CA VAL A 43 -5.97 -12.54 6.44
C VAL A 43 -6.65 -11.36 5.74
N LEU A 44 -7.95 -11.44 5.46
CA LEU A 44 -8.72 -10.33 4.89
C LEU A 44 -8.79 -9.12 5.81
N LEU A 45 -8.89 -9.31 7.14
CA LEU A 45 -8.82 -8.20 8.10
C LEU A 45 -7.46 -7.49 8.04
N VAL A 46 -6.36 -8.24 7.99
CA VAL A 46 -5.02 -7.67 7.84
C VAL A 46 -4.87 -6.93 6.52
N THR A 47 -5.34 -7.55 5.43
CA THR A 47 -5.32 -6.98 4.08
C THR A 47 -6.10 -5.67 4.02
N GLY A 48 -7.30 -5.62 4.62
CA GLY A 48 -8.13 -4.42 4.71
C GLY A 48 -7.50 -3.31 5.55
N ALA A 49 -6.87 -3.66 6.68
CA ALA A 49 -6.13 -2.68 7.49
C ALA A 49 -4.94 -2.08 6.74
N CYS A 50 -4.24 -2.88 5.93
CA CYS A 50 -3.17 -2.41 5.05
C CYS A 50 -3.70 -1.46 3.98
N ALA A 51 -4.78 -1.83 3.29
CA ALA A 51 -5.40 -1.00 2.26
C ALA A 51 -5.86 0.36 2.82
N ALA A 52 -6.54 0.35 3.96
CA ALA A 52 -6.97 1.59 4.63
C ALA A 52 -5.78 2.47 5.03
N SER A 53 -4.69 1.86 5.51
CA SER A 53 -3.47 2.61 5.87
C SER A 53 -2.82 3.24 4.63
N PHE A 54 -2.79 2.52 3.51
CA PHE A 54 -2.26 3.01 2.24
C PHE A 54 -3.07 4.21 1.74
N ASP A 55 -4.40 4.13 1.71
CA ASP A 55 -5.28 5.22 1.28
C ASP A 55 -5.04 6.49 2.11
N LEU A 56 -4.92 6.33 3.44
CA LEU A 56 -4.71 7.46 4.35
C LEU A 56 -3.32 8.08 4.17
N LEU A 57 -2.29 7.25 3.96
CA LEU A 57 -0.94 7.73 3.66
C LEU A 57 -0.91 8.48 2.33
N GLN A 58 -1.54 7.95 1.28
CA GLN A 58 -1.59 8.56 -0.04
C GLN A 58 -2.28 9.93 0.01
N GLN A 59 -3.44 10.03 0.66
CA GLN A 59 -4.12 11.31 0.85
C GLN A 59 -3.26 12.30 1.63
N THR A 60 -2.62 11.86 2.72
CA THR A 60 -1.78 12.77 3.52
C THR A 60 -0.55 13.25 2.73
N LEU A 61 0.10 12.37 1.97
CA LEU A 61 1.25 12.72 1.15
C LEU A 61 0.89 13.77 0.09
N ILE A 62 -0.27 13.63 -0.56
CA ILE A 62 -0.75 14.63 -1.51
C ILE A 62 -0.97 15.99 -0.83
N GLN A 63 -1.59 15.99 0.35
CA GLN A 63 -1.87 17.22 1.10
C GLN A 63 -0.61 17.93 1.60
N LEU A 64 0.44 17.18 1.91
CA LEU A 64 1.73 17.70 2.38
C LEU A 64 2.65 18.13 1.22
N ALA A 65 2.61 17.44 0.09
CA ALA A 65 3.48 17.71 -1.06
C ALA A 65 3.00 18.87 -1.93
N VAL A 66 1.73 19.27 -1.82
CA VAL A 66 1.10 20.22 -2.73
C VAL A 66 0.71 21.53 -2.01
N PRO A 67 1.17 22.70 -2.53
CA PRO A 67 0.75 24.02 -2.03
C PRO A 67 -0.76 24.24 -2.14
N GLU A 68 -1.33 25.03 -1.24
CA GLU A 68 -2.78 25.19 -1.09
C GLU A 68 -3.50 25.61 -2.40
N GLU A 69 -2.86 26.46 -3.18
CA GLU A 69 -3.35 26.96 -4.48
C GLU A 69 -3.46 25.89 -5.57
N GLN A 70 -2.65 24.82 -5.49
CA GLN A 70 -2.60 23.74 -6.51
C GLN A 70 -3.32 22.46 -6.04
N ARG A 71 -3.87 22.44 -4.82
CA ARG A 71 -4.53 21.25 -4.24
C ARG A 71 -5.66 20.73 -5.12
N GLY A 72 -6.49 21.62 -5.67
CA GLY A 72 -7.58 21.23 -6.57
C GLY A 72 -7.09 20.50 -7.83
N ARG A 73 -5.97 20.94 -8.40
CA ARG A 73 -5.36 20.31 -9.59
C ARG A 73 -4.70 18.97 -9.24
N ALA A 74 -4.00 18.91 -8.11
CA ALA A 74 -3.38 17.66 -7.66
C ALA A 74 -4.42 16.58 -7.31
N ILE A 75 -5.49 16.96 -6.62
CA ILE A 75 -6.61 16.06 -6.35
C ILE A 75 -7.29 15.66 -7.66
N GLY A 76 -7.46 16.59 -8.62
CA GLY A 76 -7.99 16.28 -9.94
C GLY A 76 -7.18 15.21 -10.69
N VAL A 77 -5.84 15.30 -10.68
CA VAL A 77 -4.96 14.28 -11.27
C VAL A 77 -5.06 12.95 -10.52
N TRP A 78 -5.15 12.99 -9.18
CA TRP A 78 -5.32 11.80 -8.37
C TRP A 78 -6.65 11.08 -8.65
N VAL A 79 -7.77 11.81 -8.71
CA VAL A 79 -9.10 11.28 -9.07
C VAL A 79 -9.10 10.73 -10.49
N PHE A 80 -8.46 11.43 -11.43
CA PHE A 80 -8.29 10.93 -12.80
C PHE A 80 -7.55 9.58 -12.83
N GLY A 81 -6.50 9.44 -12.02
CA GLY A 81 -5.80 8.17 -11.84
C GLY A 81 -6.70 7.07 -11.29
N ILE A 82 -7.50 7.35 -10.27
CA ILE A 82 -8.48 6.39 -9.72
C ILE A 82 -9.58 6.05 -10.73
N GLY A 83 -9.88 6.93 -11.68
CA GLY A 83 -10.78 6.65 -12.80
C GLY A 83 -10.37 5.43 -13.63
N SER A 84 -9.11 4.98 -13.54
CA SER A 84 -8.63 3.74 -14.16
C SER A 84 -8.99 2.46 -13.38
N ALA A 85 -9.50 2.56 -12.15
CA ALA A 85 -9.85 1.40 -11.31
C ALA A 85 -10.77 0.36 -11.97
N PRO A 86 -11.78 0.73 -12.79
CA PRO A 86 -12.60 -0.25 -13.49
C PRO A 86 -11.80 -1.18 -14.41
N LEU A 87 -10.66 -0.74 -14.96
CA LEU A 87 -9.79 -1.59 -15.78
C LEU A 87 -9.17 -2.71 -14.95
N GLY A 88 -8.70 -2.40 -13.73
CA GLY A 88 -8.17 -3.42 -12.81
C GLY A 88 -9.26 -4.40 -12.36
N HIS A 89 -10.50 -3.95 -12.18
CA HIS A 89 -11.62 -4.85 -11.89
C HIS A 89 -11.92 -5.82 -13.05
N LEU A 90 -11.84 -5.33 -14.30
CA LEU A 90 -12.00 -6.20 -15.49
C LEU A 90 -10.86 -7.21 -15.62
N GLU A 91 -9.62 -6.79 -15.37
CA GLU A 91 -8.46 -7.68 -15.31
C GLU A 91 -8.68 -8.78 -14.27
N MET A 92 -9.02 -8.40 -13.03
CA MET A 92 -9.27 -9.34 -11.94
C MET A 92 -10.43 -10.28 -12.24
N GLY A 93 -11.55 -9.76 -12.75
CA GLY A 93 -12.71 -10.58 -13.12
C GLY A 93 -12.36 -11.60 -14.21
N SER A 94 -11.57 -11.20 -15.20
CA SER A 94 -11.12 -12.09 -16.29
C SER A 94 -10.18 -13.18 -15.77
N LEU A 95 -9.22 -12.82 -14.91
CA LEU A 95 -8.29 -13.78 -14.29
C LEU A 95 -9.03 -14.79 -13.40
N VAL A 96 -9.98 -14.33 -12.60
CA VAL A 96 -10.80 -15.19 -11.74
C VAL A 96 -11.66 -16.13 -12.58
N ALA A 97 -12.26 -15.64 -13.67
CA ALA A 97 -13.07 -16.46 -14.57
C ALA A 97 -12.24 -17.53 -15.31
N ALA A 98 -11.01 -17.22 -15.71
CA ALA A 98 -10.15 -18.13 -16.47
C ALA A 98 -9.35 -19.12 -15.60
N PHE A 99 -8.80 -18.66 -14.47
CA PHE A 99 -7.84 -19.41 -13.65
C PHE A 99 -8.31 -19.65 -12.21
N GLY A 100 -9.45 -19.08 -11.82
CA GLY A 100 -9.98 -19.15 -10.45
C GLY A 100 -9.36 -18.12 -9.51
N ALA A 101 -10.03 -17.91 -8.38
CA ALA A 101 -9.63 -16.94 -7.36
C ALA A 101 -8.20 -17.13 -6.80
N PRO A 102 -7.71 -18.35 -6.51
CA PRO A 102 -6.37 -18.54 -5.96
C PRO A 102 -5.25 -18.05 -6.89
N LEU A 103 -5.33 -18.40 -8.19
CA LEU A 103 -4.30 -18.01 -9.15
C LEU A 103 -4.35 -16.51 -9.47
N ALA A 104 -5.54 -15.93 -9.55
CA ALA A 104 -5.71 -14.48 -9.73
C ALA A 104 -5.10 -13.67 -8.56
N LEU A 105 -5.32 -14.12 -7.32
CA LEU A 105 -4.75 -13.54 -6.11
C LEU A 105 -3.23 -13.69 -6.07
N ALA A 106 -2.70 -14.87 -6.44
CA ALA A 106 -1.26 -15.11 -6.47
C ALA A 106 -0.55 -14.23 -7.50
N ALA A 107 -1.11 -14.11 -8.71
CA ALA A 107 -0.58 -13.25 -9.77
C ALA A 107 -0.51 -11.77 -9.31
N ASN A 108 -1.59 -11.27 -8.72
CA ASN A 108 -1.64 -9.89 -8.21
C ASN A 108 -0.71 -9.69 -7.00
N GLY A 109 -0.63 -10.66 -6.09
CA GLY A 109 0.32 -10.64 -4.98
C GLY A 109 1.76 -10.52 -5.46
N CYS A 110 2.14 -11.27 -6.51
CA CYS A 110 3.46 -11.17 -7.14
C CYS A 110 3.70 -9.77 -7.75
N VAL A 111 2.73 -9.22 -8.49
CA VAL A 111 2.85 -7.87 -9.07
C VAL A 111 3.08 -6.82 -7.97
N VAL A 112 2.32 -6.88 -6.88
CA VAL A 112 2.49 -5.99 -5.73
C VAL A 112 3.88 -6.14 -5.09
N LEU A 113 4.36 -7.37 -4.91
CA LEU A 113 5.70 -7.60 -4.33
C LEU A 113 6.82 -7.09 -5.24
N VAL A 114 6.69 -7.24 -6.56
CA VAL A 114 7.63 -6.66 -7.52
C VAL A 114 7.60 -5.14 -7.45
N ALA A 115 6.42 -4.53 -7.40
CA ALA A 115 6.28 -3.09 -7.23
C ALA A 115 6.91 -2.61 -5.91
N ALA A 116 6.68 -3.33 -4.81
CA ALA A 116 7.30 -3.06 -3.51
C ALA A 116 8.84 -3.12 -3.58
N ALA A 117 9.38 -4.17 -4.23
CA ALA A 117 10.82 -4.32 -4.42
C ALA A 117 11.41 -3.19 -5.28
N LEU A 118 10.73 -2.80 -6.35
CA LEU A 118 11.13 -1.66 -7.20
C LEU A 118 11.10 -0.35 -6.44
N LEU A 119 10.07 -0.11 -5.62
CA LEU A 119 9.98 1.08 -4.77
C LEU A 119 11.14 1.12 -3.77
N LEU A 120 11.43 0.02 -3.09
CA LEU A 120 12.56 -0.07 -2.16
C LEU A 120 13.92 0.10 -2.87
N ALA A 121 14.07 -0.40 -4.10
CA ALA A 121 15.29 -0.26 -4.88
C ALA A 121 15.51 1.14 -5.46
N ARG A 122 14.42 1.81 -5.90
CA ARG A 122 14.46 3.14 -6.54
C ARG A 122 14.41 4.29 -5.54
N SER A 123 14.02 4.02 -4.29
CA SER A 123 13.90 5.02 -3.22
C SER A 123 15.00 4.84 -2.15
N PRO A 124 16.28 5.16 -2.44
CA PRO A 124 17.37 5.02 -1.47
C PRO A 124 17.22 5.90 -0.21
N GLY A 125 16.27 6.85 -0.18
CA GLY A 125 15.90 7.63 1.01
C GLY A 125 15.35 6.79 2.19
N TYR A 126 14.91 5.56 1.93
CA TYR A 126 14.46 4.61 2.98
C TYR A 126 15.63 4.05 3.83
N ARG A 127 16.86 4.10 3.30
CA ARG A 127 18.06 3.48 3.92
C ARG A 127 18.82 4.42 4.86
N TRP A 128 18.48 5.71 4.92
CA TRP A 128 19.32 6.74 5.56
C TRP A 128 18.60 7.52 6.67
N SER A 129 18.17 6.84 7.74
CA SER A 129 17.76 7.54 8.98
C SER A 129 18.09 6.81 10.28
N ALA A 130 18.93 5.77 10.22
CA ALA A 130 19.60 5.25 11.42
C ALA A 130 20.81 6.11 11.84
N GLU A 131 21.22 7.10 11.03
CA GLU A 131 22.47 7.86 11.21
C GLU A 131 22.25 9.31 11.71
N SER A 132 21.03 9.75 12.05
CA SER A 132 20.82 11.14 12.53
C SER A 132 20.90 11.32 14.05
N SER A 133 21.17 10.24 14.81
CA SER A 133 21.39 10.32 16.27
C SER A 133 22.87 10.57 16.64
N ARG A 134 23.80 10.56 15.68
CA ARG A 134 25.24 10.78 15.92
C ARG A 134 25.73 12.22 15.74
N LEU A 135 24.90 13.15 15.26
CA LEU A 135 25.30 14.53 14.98
C LEU A 135 24.79 15.58 15.99
N ASN A 136 23.98 15.20 16.99
CA ASN A 136 23.49 16.12 18.03
C ASN A 136 24.15 15.88 19.40
N SER A 137 25.44 15.54 19.41
CA SER A 137 26.24 15.35 20.64
C SER A 137 27.66 15.90 20.48
N ARG A 138 27.86 16.94 19.67
CA ARG A 138 29.09 17.71 19.65
C ARG A 138 28.78 19.19 19.67
#